data_AF-D2MMN3-F1
#
_entry.id   AF-D2MMN3-F1
#
_cell.length_a   1.000
_cell.length_b   1.000
_cell.length_c   1.000
_cell.angle_alpha   90.00
_cell.angle_beta   90.00
_cell.angle_gamma   90.00
#
_symmetry.space_group_name_H-M   'P 1'
#
loop_
_entity.id
_entity.type
_entity.pdbx_description
1 polymer ?
#
loop_
_entity_poly.entity_id
_entity_poly.type
_entity_poly.pdbx_seq_one_letter_code
_entity_poly.pdbx_strand_id
1 'polypeptide(L)'
;MLKKMTTLLFAFAMVAGIVAPTKTLAREETDHGVVQKIYKDASDSLSSWKKDQEVELQNKKTAGDYIQKRQDELKKSEARLKLEKANLEMAEVDLKTEEAKLKAEEAKNPKDEEAIEKLKTSVEKKKKDIEKLKISIENHEKSIERIKKDIVGVQGEIDEINKKINRIEGEIARASKVVNSINAAKEEAKKKGGAFVSLTSPSNRTFTYHIDANLVNKTGWEKINGRKYHFSPGGVMDTKWFEYKGSKYYLNTDGHAETGWARIDGKMYWFNSDGRMETGLRKIAGKVYNFGRDGVLR
;
A
#
# COMPACT_ATOMS: atom_id res chain seq x y z
N MET A 1 -9.35 -0.75 7.84
CA MET A 1 -8.05 -1.27 7.34
C MET A 1 -6.89 -0.35 7.76
N LEU A 2 -6.79 0.88 7.23
CA LEU A 2 -5.62 1.74 7.48
C LEU A 2 -5.40 2.21 8.93
N LYS A 3 -6.48 2.62 9.61
CA LYS A 3 -6.41 3.06 11.02
C LYS A 3 -5.89 1.96 11.95
N LYS A 4 -6.26 0.70 11.69
CA LYS A 4 -5.82 -0.46 12.48
C LYS A 4 -4.33 -0.75 12.28
N MET A 5 -3.82 -0.53 11.06
CA MET A 5 -2.42 -0.78 10.72
C MET A 5 -1.47 0.32 11.20
N THR A 6 -1.91 1.58 11.21
CA THR A 6 -1.18 2.67 11.90
C THR A 6 -1.07 2.42 13.39
N THR A 7 -2.13 1.89 14.03
CA THR A 7 -2.09 1.48 15.44
C THR A 7 -1.14 0.29 15.65
N LEU A 8 -1.09 -0.66 14.71
CA LEU A 8 -0.17 -1.80 14.75
C LEU A 8 1.31 -1.39 14.62
N LEU A 9 1.63 -0.45 13.72
CA LEU A 9 2.97 0.12 13.55
C LEU A 9 3.41 0.92 14.79
N PHE A 10 2.48 1.69 15.37
CA PHE A 10 2.71 2.44 16.60
C PHE A 10 2.89 1.49 17.79
N ALA A 11 2.10 0.41 17.85
CA ALA A 11 2.23 -0.61 18.86
C ALA A 11 3.51 -1.46 18.69
N PHE A 12 3.95 -1.77 17.47
CA PHE A 12 5.25 -2.44 17.24
C PHE A 12 6.43 -1.58 17.72
N ALA A 13 6.33 -0.25 17.57
CA ALA A 13 7.30 0.70 18.13
C ALA A 13 7.23 0.79 19.67
N MET A 14 6.05 0.63 20.28
CA MET A 14 5.90 0.54 21.75
C MET A 14 6.39 -0.82 22.31
N VAL A 15 6.12 -1.91 21.61
CA VAL A 15 6.46 -3.29 21.98
C VAL A 15 7.97 -3.53 22.01
N ALA A 16 8.75 -2.78 21.22
CA ALA A 16 10.21 -2.78 21.27
C ALA A 16 10.80 -1.96 22.44
N GLY A 17 9.97 -1.31 23.27
CA GLY A 17 10.41 -0.48 24.40
C GLY A 17 10.80 0.97 24.05
N ILE A 18 10.49 1.45 22.83
CA ILE A 18 11.14 2.64 22.24
C ILE A 18 10.26 3.90 22.26
N VAL A 19 9.04 3.85 22.77
CA VAL A 19 8.20 5.05 22.94
C VAL A 19 7.72 5.13 24.38
N ALA A 20 8.24 6.11 25.14
CA ALA A 20 7.57 6.52 26.38
C ALA A 20 6.23 7.18 25.99
N PRO A 21 5.13 6.90 26.73
CA PRO A 21 3.80 7.42 26.38
C PRO A 21 3.84 8.94 26.23
N THR A 22 3.26 9.46 25.14
CA THR A 22 3.21 10.89 24.86
C THR A 22 2.49 11.65 25.98
N LYS A 23 2.93 12.89 26.24
CA LYS A 23 2.56 13.81 27.35
C LYS A 23 1.07 13.97 27.70
N THR A 24 0.12 13.54 26.88
CA THR A 24 -1.30 13.46 27.27
C THR A 24 -1.60 12.35 28.29
N LEU A 25 -0.65 11.44 28.54
CA LEU A 25 -0.77 10.34 29.51
C LEU A 25 0.05 10.57 30.80
N ALA A 26 0.63 11.76 30.99
CA ALA A 26 1.56 12.04 32.09
C ALA A 26 0.90 12.25 33.48
N ARG A 27 -0.34 11.76 33.71
CA ARG A 27 -0.99 11.86 35.02
C ARG A 27 -1.70 10.60 35.51
N GLU A 28 -1.59 9.48 34.81
CA GLU A 28 -2.01 8.19 35.36
C GLU A 28 -0.82 7.25 35.30
N GLU A 29 -0.27 7.02 36.49
CA GLU A 29 0.52 5.90 36.98
C GLU A 29 1.14 4.96 35.94
N THR A 30 2.46 4.84 36.02
CA THR A 30 3.30 3.79 35.44
C THR A 30 2.91 2.42 36.02
N ASP A 31 1.73 1.92 35.67
CA ASP A 31 1.25 0.61 36.06
C ASP A 31 1.60 -0.40 34.96
N HIS A 32 2.32 -1.48 35.33
CA HIS A 32 2.82 -2.50 34.40
C HIS A 32 1.72 -3.13 33.52
N GLY A 33 0.44 -2.98 33.88
CA GLY A 33 -0.71 -3.47 33.13
C GLY A 33 -0.97 -2.76 31.79
N VAL A 34 -0.63 -1.47 31.63
CA VAL A 34 -0.96 -0.70 30.40
C VAL A 34 -0.10 -1.16 29.22
N VAL A 35 1.20 -1.37 29.42
CA VAL A 35 2.12 -1.83 28.37
C VAL A 35 1.84 -3.28 27.96
N GLN A 36 1.54 -4.15 28.93
CA GLN A 36 1.14 -5.54 28.66
C GLN A 36 -0.19 -5.61 27.91
N LYS A 37 -1.15 -4.73 28.25
CA LYS A 37 -2.42 -4.59 27.53
C LYS A 37 -2.20 -4.10 26.10
N ILE A 38 -1.36 -3.09 25.88
CA ILE A 38 -1.01 -2.60 24.53
C ILE A 38 -0.33 -3.70 23.71
N TYR A 39 0.58 -4.47 24.31
CA TYR A 39 1.21 -5.62 23.64
C TYR A 39 0.19 -6.68 23.25
N LYS A 40 -0.69 -7.05 24.18
CA LYS A 40 -1.75 -8.03 23.95
C LYS A 40 -2.70 -7.57 22.85
N ASP A 41 -3.20 -6.34 22.94
CA ASP A 41 -4.11 -5.76 21.96
C ASP A 41 -3.47 -5.67 20.55
N ALA A 42 -2.16 -5.41 20.49
CA ALA A 42 -1.40 -5.40 19.23
C ALA A 42 -1.19 -6.81 18.65
N SER A 43 -0.86 -7.77 19.51
CA SER A 43 -0.70 -9.19 19.14
C SER A 43 -2.01 -9.79 18.64
N ASP A 44 -3.12 -9.51 19.34
CA ASP A 44 -4.46 -9.97 18.97
C ASP A 44 -4.91 -9.32 17.66
N SER A 45 -4.64 -8.02 17.48
CA SER A 45 -4.90 -7.29 16.23
C SER A 45 -4.09 -7.84 15.04
N LEU A 46 -2.82 -8.20 15.25
CA LEU A 46 -1.98 -8.81 14.22
C LEU A 46 -2.47 -10.20 13.85
N SER A 47 -2.90 -11.00 14.83
CA SER A 47 -3.41 -12.35 14.63
C SER A 47 -4.74 -12.34 13.86
N SER A 48 -5.67 -11.45 14.24
CA SER A 48 -6.91 -11.24 13.49
C SER A 48 -6.63 -10.80 12.05
N TRP A 49 -5.67 -9.90 11.85
CA TRP A 49 -5.32 -9.40 10.53
C TRP A 49 -4.70 -10.49 9.63
N LYS A 50 -3.82 -11.34 10.15
CA LYS A 50 -3.27 -12.48 9.40
C LYS A 50 -4.38 -13.39 8.89
N LYS A 51 -5.37 -13.68 9.74
CA LYS A 51 -6.54 -14.47 9.37
C LYS A 51 -7.37 -13.81 8.26
N ASP A 52 -7.59 -12.50 8.35
CA ASP A 52 -8.29 -11.74 7.30
C ASP A 52 -7.53 -11.80 5.95
N GLN A 53 -6.19 -11.76 5.97
CA GLN A 53 -5.37 -11.87 4.76
C GLN A 53 -5.38 -13.27 4.14
N GLU A 54 -5.38 -14.32 4.96
CA GLU A 54 -5.53 -15.70 4.47
C GLU A 54 -6.86 -15.88 3.72
N VAL A 55 -7.94 -15.29 4.24
CA VAL A 55 -9.25 -15.29 3.58
C VAL A 55 -9.21 -14.52 2.25
N GLU A 56 -8.63 -13.32 2.20
CA GLU A 56 -8.51 -12.55 0.95
C GLU A 56 -7.65 -13.29 -0.11
N LEU A 57 -6.58 -13.96 0.31
CA LEU A 57 -5.72 -14.75 -0.58
C LEU A 57 -6.46 -15.98 -1.13
N GLN A 58 -7.23 -16.67 -0.28
CA GLN A 58 -8.05 -17.80 -0.69
C GLN A 58 -9.17 -17.36 -1.66
N ASN A 59 -9.80 -16.21 -1.42
CA ASN A 59 -10.79 -15.63 -2.33
C ASN A 59 -10.16 -15.31 -3.69
N LYS A 60 -8.97 -14.70 -3.71
CA LYS A 60 -8.22 -14.42 -4.94
C LYS A 60 -7.91 -15.69 -5.73
N LYS A 61 -7.46 -16.75 -5.05
CA LYS A 61 -7.19 -18.05 -5.68
C LYS A 61 -8.46 -18.63 -6.31
N THR A 62 -9.56 -18.63 -5.56
CA THR A 62 -10.86 -19.14 -6.01
C THR A 62 -11.38 -18.36 -7.22
N ALA A 63 -11.24 -17.02 -7.20
CA ALA A 63 -11.60 -16.16 -8.33
C ALA A 63 -10.73 -16.43 -9.57
N GLY A 64 -9.42 -16.67 -9.39
CA GLY A 64 -8.51 -17.05 -10.47
C GLY A 64 -8.91 -18.38 -11.13
N ASP A 65 -9.19 -19.41 -10.33
CA ASP A 65 -9.65 -20.71 -10.81
C ASP A 65 -10.98 -20.59 -11.59
N TYR A 66 -11.90 -19.75 -11.10
CA TYR A 66 -13.17 -19.45 -11.79
C TYR A 66 -12.96 -18.76 -13.14
N ILE A 67 -12.09 -17.74 -13.21
CA ILE A 67 -11.76 -17.05 -14.47
C ILE A 67 -11.19 -18.03 -15.48
N GLN A 68 -10.25 -18.88 -15.07
CA GLN A 68 -9.63 -19.85 -15.97
C GLN A 68 -10.68 -20.79 -16.58
N LYS A 69 -11.60 -21.29 -15.75
CA LYS A 69 -12.72 -22.12 -16.22
C LYS A 69 -13.61 -21.37 -17.21
N ARG A 70 -13.95 -20.10 -16.94
CA ARG A 70 -14.77 -19.28 -17.85
C ARG A 70 -14.06 -18.97 -19.17
N GLN A 71 -12.74 -18.77 -19.16
CA GLN A 71 -11.94 -18.58 -20.37
C GLN A 71 -11.95 -19.85 -21.24
N ASP A 72 -11.86 -21.03 -20.62
CA ASP A 72 -11.96 -22.30 -21.35
C ASP A 72 -13.36 -22.52 -21.96
N GLU A 73 -14.42 -22.18 -21.21
CA GLU A 73 -15.81 -22.19 -21.70
C GLU A 73 -16.01 -21.22 -22.87
N LEU A 74 -15.44 -20.01 -22.77
CA LEU A 74 -15.48 -19.01 -23.83
C LEU A 74 -14.82 -19.53 -25.10
N LYS A 75 -13.61 -20.07 -24.99
CA LYS A 75 -12.85 -20.61 -26.14
C LYS A 75 -13.59 -21.72 -26.85
N LYS A 76 -14.22 -22.63 -26.11
CA LYS A 76 -15.07 -23.70 -26.68
C LYS A 76 -16.31 -23.13 -27.37
N SER A 77 -16.96 -22.14 -26.76
CA SER A 77 -18.18 -21.53 -27.29
C SER A 77 -17.90 -20.74 -28.58
N GLU A 78 -16.79 -19.99 -28.63
CA GLU A 78 -16.35 -19.26 -29.82
C GLU A 78 -15.98 -20.22 -30.98
N ALA A 79 -15.32 -21.34 -30.67
CA ALA A 79 -15.03 -22.37 -31.67
C ALA A 79 -16.32 -23.00 -32.25
N ARG A 80 -17.31 -23.29 -31.38
CA ARG A 80 -18.62 -23.80 -31.81
C ARG A 80 -19.37 -22.79 -32.67
N LEU A 81 -19.41 -21.52 -32.24
CA LEU A 81 -20.06 -20.46 -33.01
C LEU A 81 -19.44 -20.31 -34.39
N LYS A 82 -18.11 -20.38 -34.50
CA LYS A 82 -17.40 -20.34 -35.78
C LYS A 82 -17.82 -21.49 -36.70
N LEU A 83 -17.94 -22.71 -36.17
CA LEU A 83 -18.41 -23.86 -36.93
C LEU A 83 -19.87 -23.71 -37.37
N GLU A 84 -20.76 -23.26 -36.49
CA GLU A 84 -22.18 -23.05 -36.84
C GLU A 84 -22.35 -21.95 -37.90
N LYS A 85 -21.57 -20.87 -37.85
CA LYS A 85 -21.55 -19.83 -38.89
C LYS A 85 -21.08 -20.38 -40.25
N ALA A 86 -20.03 -21.19 -40.26
CA ALA A 86 -19.59 -21.86 -41.49
C ALA A 86 -20.67 -22.81 -42.06
N ASN A 87 -21.35 -23.56 -41.19
CA ASN A 87 -22.47 -24.41 -41.60
C ASN A 87 -23.64 -23.61 -42.17
N LEU A 88 -23.94 -22.44 -41.58
CA LEU A 88 -24.95 -21.53 -42.10
C LEU A 88 -24.56 -21.02 -43.50
N GLU A 89 -23.31 -20.59 -43.69
CA GLU A 89 -22.81 -20.14 -45.01
C GLU A 89 -22.95 -21.23 -46.07
N MET A 90 -22.54 -22.46 -45.77
CA MET A 90 -22.72 -23.61 -46.68
C MET A 90 -24.20 -23.87 -46.98
N ALA A 91 -25.06 -23.84 -45.96
CA ALA A 91 -26.49 -24.06 -46.13
C ALA A 91 -27.15 -22.98 -47.00
N GLU A 92 -26.73 -21.71 -46.86
CA GLU A 92 -27.22 -20.60 -47.68
C GLU A 92 -26.75 -20.70 -49.14
N VAL A 93 -25.52 -21.19 -49.39
CA VAL A 93 -25.03 -21.48 -50.75
C VAL A 93 -25.82 -22.64 -51.38
N ASP A 94 -26.06 -23.70 -50.63
CA ASP A 94 -26.88 -24.83 -51.06
C ASP A 94 -28.31 -24.40 -51.39
N LEU A 95 -28.91 -23.55 -50.55
CA LEU A 95 -30.24 -23.00 -50.80
C LEU A 95 -30.27 -22.20 -52.11
N LYS A 96 -29.29 -21.30 -52.33
CA LYS A 96 -29.19 -20.53 -53.59
C LYS A 96 -29.08 -21.44 -54.81
N THR A 97 -28.30 -22.51 -54.69
CA THR A 97 -28.14 -23.50 -55.78
C THR A 97 -29.45 -24.21 -56.08
N GLU A 98 -30.19 -24.60 -55.05
CA GLU A 98 -31.49 -25.29 -55.21
C GLU A 98 -32.58 -24.35 -55.75
N GLU A 99 -32.61 -23.10 -55.31
CA GLU A 99 -33.49 -22.06 -55.86
C GLU A 99 -33.18 -21.77 -57.34
N ALA A 100 -31.90 -21.82 -57.75
CA ALA A 100 -31.52 -21.68 -59.15
C ALA A 100 -31.99 -22.87 -60.01
N LYS A 101 -31.90 -24.10 -59.48
CA LYS A 101 -32.45 -25.30 -60.16
C LYS A 101 -33.96 -25.20 -60.34
N LEU A 102 -34.68 -24.80 -59.28
CA LEU A 102 -36.13 -24.59 -59.33
C LEU A 102 -36.50 -23.60 -60.44
N LYS A 103 -35.85 -22.42 -60.49
CA LYS A 103 -36.07 -21.42 -61.53
C LYS A 103 -35.78 -21.94 -62.95
N ALA A 104 -34.72 -22.74 -63.09
CA ALA A 104 -34.35 -23.31 -64.38
C ALA A 104 -35.36 -24.37 -64.85
N GLU A 105 -35.90 -25.19 -63.94
CA GLU A 105 -36.92 -26.20 -64.23
C GLU A 105 -38.25 -25.54 -64.61
N GLU A 106 -38.68 -24.53 -63.84
CA GLU A 106 -39.86 -23.71 -64.14
C GLU A 106 -39.78 -23.04 -65.52
N ALA A 107 -38.58 -22.64 -65.95
CA ALA A 107 -38.36 -22.01 -67.26
C ALA A 107 -38.30 -23.02 -68.42
N LYS A 108 -37.70 -24.21 -68.22
CA LYS A 108 -37.52 -25.21 -69.27
C LYS A 108 -38.74 -26.11 -69.48
N ASN A 109 -39.36 -26.57 -68.39
CA ASN A 109 -40.44 -27.54 -68.39
C ASN A 109 -41.62 -27.05 -67.54
N PRO A 110 -42.30 -25.95 -67.92
CA PRO A 110 -43.34 -25.33 -67.08
C PRO A 110 -44.58 -26.20 -66.81
N LYS A 111 -44.73 -27.34 -67.50
CA LYS A 111 -45.82 -28.31 -67.31
C LYS A 111 -45.42 -29.54 -66.48
N ASP A 112 -44.15 -29.67 -66.09
CA ASP A 112 -43.69 -30.74 -65.19
C ASP A 112 -43.96 -30.36 -63.73
N GLU A 113 -45.25 -30.41 -63.36
CA GLU A 113 -45.72 -30.02 -62.03
C GLU A 113 -45.09 -30.88 -60.91
N GLU A 114 -44.81 -32.16 -61.19
CA GLU A 114 -44.23 -33.07 -60.20
C GLU A 114 -42.78 -32.71 -59.87
N ALA A 115 -41.95 -32.42 -60.88
CA ALA A 115 -40.56 -32.02 -60.67
C ALA A 115 -40.46 -30.66 -59.95
N ILE A 116 -41.30 -29.69 -60.35
CA ILE A 116 -41.34 -28.35 -59.76
C ILE A 116 -41.75 -28.42 -58.28
N GLU A 117 -42.77 -29.22 -57.93
CA GLU A 117 -43.26 -29.32 -56.56
C GLU A 117 -42.25 -29.99 -55.61
N LYS A 118 -41.53 -31.00 -56.10
CA LYS A 118 -40.42 -31.63 -55.35
C LYS A 118 -39.32 -30.61 -55.02
N LEU A 119 -38.94 -29.77 -56.00
CA LEU A 119 -37.93 -28.74 -55.82
C LEU A 119 -38.42 -27.63 -54.86
N LYS A 120 -39.68 -27.20 -54.95
CA LYS A 120 -40.29 -26.25 -54.00
C LYS A 120 -40.25 -26.77 -52.57
N THR A 121 -40.64 -28.03 -52.36
CA THR A 121 -40.62 -28.67 -51.04
C THR A 121 -39.19 -28.76 -50.48
N SER A 122 -38.21 -29.09 -51.32
CA SER A 122 -36.78 -29.13 -50.96
C SER A 122 -36.26 -27.74 -50.51
N VAL A 123 -36.56 -26.70 -51.30
CA VAL A 123 -36.21 -25.30 -50.99
C VAL A 123 -36.82 -24.86 -49.67
N GLU A 124 -38.10 -25.14 -49.45
CA GLU A 124 -38.81 -24.76 -48.22
C GLU A 124 -38.24 -25.45 -46.98
N LYS A 125 -37.89 -26.74 -47.09
CA LYS A 125 -37.21 -27.47 -46.02
C LYS A 125 -35.86 -26.83 -45.67
N LYS A 126 -35.05 -26.52 -46.68
CA LYS A 126 -33.73 -25.86 -46.48
C LYS A 126 -33.88 -24.49 -45.82
N LYS A 127 -34.89 -23.68 -46.19
CA LYS A 127 -35.19 -22.40 -45.53
C LYS A 127 -35.48 -22.56 -44.05
N LYS A 128 -36.31 -23.54 -43.67
CA LYS A 128 -36.61 -23.84 -42.27
C LYS A 128 -35.38 -24.29 -41.48
N ASP A 129 -34.50 -25.09 -42.09
CA ASP A 129 -33.27 -25.53 -41.44
C ASP A 129 -32.27 -24.38 -41.24
N ILE A 130 -32.16 -23.46 -42.22
CA ILE A 130 -31.39 -22.22 -42.10
C ILE A 130 -31.92 -21.33 -40.97
N GLU A 131 -33.24 -21.18 -40.86
CA GLU A 131 -33.83 -20.35 -39.79
C GLU A 131 -33.53 -20.91 -38.39
N LYS A 132 -33.61 -22.23 -38.22
CA LYS A 132 -33.20 -22.89 -36.98
C LYS A 132 -31.72 -22.65 -36.66
N LEU A 133 -30.84 -22.71 -37.68
CA LEU A 133 -29.41 -22.41 -37.51
C LEU A 133 -29.19 -20.95 -37.08
N LYS A 134 -29.90 -19.99 -37.66
CA LYS A 134 -29.82 -18.56 -37.29
C LYS A 134 -30.19 -18.33 -35.82
N ILE A 135 -31.29 -18.94 -35.37
CA ILE A 135 -31.72 -18.87 -33.96
C ILE A 135 -30.68 -19.52 -33.03
N SER A 136 -30.11 -20.67 -33.41
CA SER A 136 -29.03 -21.32 -32.64
C SER A 136 -27.81 -20.41 -32.50
N ILE A 137 -27.37 -19.79 -33.61
CA ILE A 137 -26.24 -18.85 -33.65
C ILE A 137 -26.48 -17.65 -32.74
N GLU A 138 -27.67 -17.02 -32.82
CA GLU A 138 -28.02 -15.88 -31.98
C GLU A 138 -27.98 -16.23 -30.48
N ASN A 139 -28.49 -17.41 -30.12
CA ASN A 139 -28.44 -17.90 -28.74
C ASN A 139 -26.99 -18.13 -28.25
N HIS A 140 -26.12 -18.68 -29.12
CA HIS A 140 -24.70 -18.83 -28.80
C HIS A 140 -23.97 -17.49 -28.65
N GLU A 141 -24.28 -16.50 -29.50
CA GLU A 141 -23.71 -15.15 -29.40
C GLU A 141 -24.09 -14.50 -28.06
N LYS A 142 -25.36 -14.56 -27.67
CA LYS A 142 -25.82 -14.06 -26.35
C LYS A 142 -25.14 -14.77 -25.19
N SER A 143 -24.92 -16.08 -25.28
CA SER A 143 -24.21 -16.85 -24.26
C SER A 143 -22.74 -16.41 -24.13
N ILE A 144 -22.05 -16.22 -25.27
CA ILE A 144 -20.67 -15.72 -25.31
C ILE A 144 -20.56 -14.34 -24.68
N GLU A 145 -21.50 -13.43 -24.97
CA GLU A 145 -21.52 -12.09 -24.37
C GLU A 145 -21.66 -12.14 -22.84
N ARG A 146 -22.52 -13.01 -22.32
CA ARG A 146 -22.65 -13.23 -20.87
C ARG A 146 -21.35 -13.73 -20.25
N ILE A 147 -20.70 -14.73 -20.86
CA ILE A 147 -19.41 -15.27 -20.39
C ILE A 147 -18.34 -14.17 -20.36
N LYS A 148 -18.26 -13.33 -21.41
CA LYS A 148 -17.33 -12.20 -21.46
C LYS A 148 -17.58 -11.21 -20.32
N LYS A 149 -18.85 -10.88 -20.06
CA LYS A 149 -19.23 -9.98 -18.96
C LYS A 149 -18.84 -10.55 -17.60
N ASP A 150 -19.06 -11.84 -17.36
CA ASP A 150 -18.68 -12.51 -16.11
C ASP A 150 -17.16 -12.47 -15.89
N ILE A 151 -16.36 -12.75 -16.94
CA ILE A 151 -14.89 -12.67 -16.87
C ILE A 151 -14.44 -11.26 -16.47
N VAL A 152 -14.97 -10.23 -17.13
CA VAL A 152 -14.61 -8.83 -16.84
C VAL A 152 -15.00 -8.44 -15.41
N GLY A 153 -16.18 -8.85 -14.94
CA GLY A 153 -16.63 -8.58 -13.57
C GLY A 153 -15.69 -9.16 -12.52
N VAL A 154 -15.37 -10.45 -12.62
CA VAL A 154 -14.47 -11.12 -11.66
C VAL A 154 -13.04 -10.60 -11.76
N GLN A 155 -12.57 -10.22 -12.95
CA GLN A 155 -11.26 -9.59 -13.11
C GLN A 155 -11.17 -8.25 -12.35
N GLY A 156 -12.25 -7.47 -12.36
CA GLY A 156 -12.35 -6.23 -11.57
C GLY A 156 -12.21 -6.48 -10.06
N GLU A 157 -12.84 -7.53 -9.54
CA GLU A 157 -12.71 -7.93 -8.13
C GLU A 157 -11.27 -8.34 -7.77
N ILE A 158 -10.59 -9.08 -8.66
CA ILE A 158 -9.18 -9.45 -8.49
C ILE A 158 -8.28 -8.20 -8.47
N ASP A 159 -8.55 -7.23 -9.35
CA ASP A 159 -7.76 -5.99 -9.42
C ASP A 159 -7.91 -5.15 -8.14
N GLU A 160 -9.10 -5.12 -7.55
CA GLU A 160 -9.31 -4.49 -6.24
C GLU A 160 -8.55 -5.18 -5.12
N ILE A 161 -8.54 -6.52 -5.09
CA ILE A 161 -7.75 -7.30 -4.13
C ILE A 161 -6.25 -7.01 -4.32
N ASN A 162 -5.75 -6.96 -5.55
CA ASN A 162 -4.34 -6.65 -5.84
C ASN A 162 -3.94 -5.26 -5.35
N LYS A 163 -4.80 -4.25 -5.52
CA LYS A 163 -4.54 -2.90 -4.98
C LYS A 163 -4.41 -2.91 -3.45
N LYS A 164 -5.23 -3.70 -2.75
CA LYS A 164 -5.14 -3.86 -1.29
C LYS A 164 -3.83 -4.56 -0.89
N ILE A 165 -3.44 -5.63 -1.58
CA ILE A 165 -2.17 -6.35 -1.34
C ILE A 165 -0.97 -5.42 -1.50
N ASN A 166 -0.86 -4.68 -2.61
CA ASN A 166 0.28 -3.79 -2.87
C ASN A 166 0.44 -2.72 -1.78
N ARG A 167 -0.68 -2.22 -1.26
CA ARG A 167 -0.67 -1.24 -0.16
C ARG A 167 -0.10 -1.86 1.12
N ILE A 168 -0.53 -3.07 1.43
CA ILE A 168 -0.08 -3.86 2.59
C ILE A 168 1.42 -4.17 2.48
N GLU A 169 1.89 -4.60 1.31
CA GLU A 169 3.32 -4.88 1.09
C GLU A 169 4.19 -3.65 1.33
N GLY A 170 3.77 -2.48 0.85
CA GLY A 170 4.47 -1.22 1.12
C GLY A 170 4.47 -0.84 2.60
N GLU A 171 3.42 -1.21 3.31
CA GLU A 171 3.27 -1.01 4.75
C GLU A 171 4.16 -1.97 5.57
N ILE A 172 4.22 -3.25 5.20
CA ILE A 172 5.14 -4.25 5.75
C ILE A 172 6.60 -3.82 5.52
N ALA A 173 6.95 -3.40 4.32
CA ALA A 173 8.31 -2.96 4.00
C ALA A 173 8.79 -1.81 4.90
N ARG A 174 7.90 -0.86 5.22
CA ARG A 174 8.20 0.22 6.19
C ARG A 174 8.40 -0.32 7.60
N ALA A 175 7.54 -1.23 8.04
CA ALA A 175 7.67 -1.87 9.35
C ALA A 175 8.98 -2.67 9.47
N SER A 176 9.35 -3.44 8.44
CA SER A 176 10.61 -4.19 8.41
C SER A 176 11.83 -3.28 8.53
N LYS A 177 11.83 -2.11 7.89
CA LYS A 177 12.91 -1.11 8.05
C LYS A 177 13.03 -0.64 9.49
N VAL A 178 11.91 -0.32 10.14
CA VAL A 178 11.87 0.08 11.56
C VAL A 178 12.44 -1.03 12.44
N VAL A 179 12.00 -2.28 12.27
CA VAL A 179 12.49 -3.43 13.04
C VAL A 179 13.99 -3.65 12.85
N ASN A 180 14.49 -3.53 11.62
CA ASN A 180 15.92 -3.69 11.34
C ASN A 180 16.76 -2.59 12.02
N SER A 181 16.30 -1.33 11.96
CA SER A 181 16.97 -0.23 12.68
C SER A 181 17.01 -0.47 14.19
N ILE A 182 15.92 -1.00 14.76
CA ILE A 182 15.83 -1.34 16.19
C ILE A 182 16.81 -2.46 16.54
N ASN A 183 16.84 -3.53 15.75
CA ASN A 183 17.73 -4.66 15.98
C ASN A 183 19.20 -4.24 15.90
N ALA A 184 19.56 -3.41 14.92
CA ALA A 184 20.90 -2.85 14.80
C ALA A 184 21.27 -2.01 16.03
N ALA A 185 20.39 -1.11 16.46
CA ALA A 185 20.59 -0.28 17.65
C ALA A 185 20.70 -1.12 18.94
N LYS A 186 19.89 -2.18 19.07
CA LYS A 186 19.96 -3.13 20.19
C LYS A 186 21.33 -3.80 20.28
N GLU A 187 21.84 -4.29 19.16
CA GLU A 187 23.16 -4.94 19.13
C GLU A 187 24.30 -3.95 19.37
N GLU A 188 24.16 -2.70 18.93
CA GLU A 188 25.11 -1.64 19.26
C GLU A 188 25.06 -1.25 20.74
N ALA A 189 23.87 -1.07 21.30
CA ALA A 189 23.67 -0.67 22.69
C ALA A 189 24.24 -1.70 23.67
N LYS A 190 24.07 -3.00 23.39
CA LYS A 190 24.71 -4.09 24.15
C LYS A 190 26.23 -4.00 24.14
N LYS A 191 26.83 -3.58 23.02
CA LYS A 191 28.30 -3.53 22.84
C LYS A 191 28.91 -2.27 23.45
N LYS A 192 28.21 -1.13 23.37
CA LYS A 192 28.76 0.20 23.69
C LYS A 192 28.12 0.87 24.90
N GLY A 193 27.13 0.23 25.54
CA GLY A 193 26.36 0.80 26.64
C GLY A 193 25.22 1.72 26.21
N GLY A 194 25.14 2.07 24.93
CA GLY A 194 24.04 2.81 24.33
C GLY A 194 24.17 2.95 22.81
N ALA A 195 23.09 3.33 22.16
CA ALA A 195 23.02 3.52 20.72
C ALA A 195 21.99 4.57 20.33
N PHE A 196 22.24 5.26 19.21
CA PHE A 196 21.21 6.07 18.57
C PHE A 196 20.32 5.20 17.70
N VAL A 197 19.00 5.43 17.76
CA VAL A 197 18.03 4.80 16.87
C VAL A 197 17.16 5.87 16.23
N SER A 198 17.04 5.83 14.91
CA SER A 198 16.20 6.76 14.15
C SER A 198 15.03 6.01 13.51
N LEU A 199 13.82 6.42 13.85
CA LEU A 199 12.58 5.82 13.39
C LEU A 199 11.83 6.80 12.49
N THR A 200 11.39 6.35 11.33
CA THR A 200 10.67 7.19 10.38
C THR A 200 9.18 6.84 10.37
N SER A 201 8.33 7.85 10.58
CA SER A 201 6.88 7.70 10.58
C SER A 201 6.33 7.47 9.17
N PRO A 202 5.06 7.02 9.05
CA PRO A 202 4.37 6.97 7.76
C PRO A 202 4.26 8.33 7.06
N SER A 203 4.31 9.45 7.80
CA SER A 203 4.36 10.82 7.27
C SER A 203 5.77 11.29 6.89
N ASN A 204 6.73 10.36 6.81
CA ASN A 204 8.12 10.61 6.47
C ASN A 204 8.84 11.58 7.42
N ARG A 205 8.45 11.57 8.70
CA ARG A 205 9.14 12.31 9.76
C ARG A 205 10.04 11.36 10.52
N THR A 206 11.30 11.72 10.68
CA THR A 206 12.28 10.93 11.43
C THR A 206 12.38 11.44 12.86
N PHE A 207 12.35 10.50 13.80
CA PHE A 207 12.52 10.74 15.23
C PHE A 207 13.73 9.94 15.70
N THR A 208 14.70 10.63 16.31
CA THR A 208 15.92 10.02 16.82
C THR A 208 15.83 9.89 18.34
N TYR A 209 16.27 8.76 18.86
CA TYR A 209 16.32 8.43 20.27
C TYR A 209 17.73 7.95 20.60
N HIS A 210 18.09 7.99 21.88
CA HIS A 210 19.25 7.28 22.39
C HIS A 210 18.78 6.26 23.42
N ILE A 211 19.11 5.00 23.20
CA ILE A 211 18.77 3.87 24.07
C ILE A 211 20.01 3.41 24.82
N ASP A 212 19.84 2.93 26.05
CA ASP A 212 20.92 2.23 26.77
C ASP A 212 20.95 0.72 26.48
N ALA A 213 21.90 0.01 27.09
CA ALA A 213 22.05 -1.44 26.94
C ALA A 213 20.80 -2.26 27.33
N ASN A 214 19.91 -1.69 28.15
CA ASN A 214 18.63 -2.29 28.54
C ASN A 214 17.48 -1.85 27.64
N LEU A 215 17.78 -1.15 26.54
CA LEU A 215 16.83 -0.62 25.56
C LEU A 215 15.88 0.43 26.13
N VAL A 216 16.30 1.12 27.19
CA VAL A 216 15.54 2.23 27.78
C VAL A 216 15.98 3.54 27.13
N ASN A 217 15.00 4.33 26.67
CA ASN A 217 15.26 5.65 26.11
C ASN A 217 15.82 6.61 27.17
N LYS A 218 16.84 7.38 26.79
CA LYS A 218 17.27 8.54 27.57
C LYS A 218 16.30 9.70 27.41
N THR A 219 16.19 10.51 28.47
CA THR A 219 15.41 11.74 28.51
C THR A 219 16.23 12.82 29.20
N GLY A 220 15.94 14.09 28.90
CA GLY A 220 16.69 15.23 29.42
C GLY A 220 18.06 15.39 28.78
N TRP A 221 18.96 16.07 29.49
CA TRP A 221 20.34 16.30 29.06
C TRP A 221 21.19 15.05 29.23
N GLU A 222 21.90 14.65 28.18
CA GLU A 222 22.82 13.50 28.19
C GLU A 222 24.15 13.87 27.53
N LYS A 223 25.25 13.35 28.08
CA LYS A 223 26.58 13.49 27.47
C LYS A 223 26.97 12.18 26.80
N ILE A 224 26.99 12.17 25.46
CA ILE A 224 27.29 10.99 24.64
C ILE A 224 28.56 11.28 23.84
N ASN A 225 29.59 10.45 24.00
CA ASN A 225 30.88 10.60 23.31
C ASN A 225 31.47 12.02 23.39
N GLY A 226 31.37 12.65 24.57
CA GLY A 226 31.90 13.99 24.82
C GLY A 226 30.98 15.15 24.41
N ARG A 227 29.90 14.89 23.66
CA ARG A 227 28.94 15.89 23.17
C ARG A 227 27.68 15.90 24.04
N LYS A 228 27.08 17.08 24.24
CA LYS A 228 25.83 17.24 25.00
C LYS A 228 24.63 17.18 24.06
N TYR A 229 23.66 16.35 24.39
CA TYR A 229 22.38 16.18 23.69
C TYR A 229 21.24 16.46 24.65
N HIS A 230 20.08 16.83 24.12
CA HIS A 230 18.86 16.88 24.90
C HIS A 230 17.79 16.01 24.26
N PHE A 231 17.09 15.24 25.09
CA PHE A 231 15.96 14.40 24.69
C PHE A 231 14.70 14.87 25.42
N SER A 232 13.62 15.07 24.68
CA SER A 232 12.31 15.38 25.24
C SER A 232 11.84 14.31 26.26
N PRO A 233 10.82 14.58 27.08
CA PRO A 233 10.27 13.57 27.99
C PRO A 233 9.76 12.29 27.30
N GLY A 234 9.45 12.37 25.99
CA GLY A 234 9.10 11.19 25.18
C GLY A 234 10.31 10.45 24.60
N GLY A 235 11.54 10.89 24.90
CA GLY A 235 12.80 10.32 24.42
C GLY A 235 13.28 10.82 23.05
N VAL A 236 12.50 11.67 22.37
CA VAL A 236 12.88 12.22 21.05
C VAL A 236 13.97 13.27 21.24
N MET A 237 15.05 13.17 20.46
CA MET A 237 16.17 14.11 20.43
C MET A 237 15.72 15.48 19.92
N ASP A 238 15.99 16.52 20.71
CA ASP A 238 15.73 17.90 20.30
C ASP A 238 16.81 18.36 19.29
N THR A 239 16.40 19.14 18.29
CA THR A 239 17.28 19.74 17.29
C THR A 239 16.88 21.20 17.08
N LYS A 240 17.79 22.00 16.54
CA LYS A 240 17.68 23.44 16.32
C LYS A 240 17.46 24.19 17.64
N TRP A 241 16.77 25.34 17.57
CA TRP A 241 16.45 26.17 18.72
C TRP A 241 15.62 25.40 19.73
N PHE A 242 16.12 25.39 20.97
CA PHE A 242 15.55 24.66 22.08
C PHE A 242 15.55 25.56 23.32
N GLU A 243 14.48 25.54 24.10
CA GLU A 243 14.38 26.30 25.34
C GLU A 243 14.16 25.37 26.53
N TYR A 244 15.00 25.52 27.55
CA TYR A 244 14.95 24.71 28.76
C TYR A 244 15.29 25.53 29.99
N LYS A 245 14.36 25.51 30.95
CA LYS A 245 14.45 26.26 32.21
C LYS A 245 14.82 27.74 31.99
N GLY A 246 14.18 28.39 31.01
CA GLY A 246 14.37 29.81 30.68
C GLY A 246 15.68 30.16 29.96
N SER A 247 16.49 29.16 29.59
CA SER A 247 17.69 29.35 28.76
C SER A 247 17.43 28.81 27.36
N LYS A 248 17.92 29.53 26.34
CA LYS A 248 17.90 29.08 24.94
C LYS A 248 19.20 28.37 24.59
N TYR A 249 19.08 27.34 23.77
CA TYR A 249 20.15 26.51 23.26
C TYR A 249 19.95 26.33 21.76
N TYR A 250 21.00 25.97 21.04
CA TYR A 250 20.90 25.49 19.67
C TYR A 250 21.55 24.11 19.57
N LEU A 251 20.75 23.10 19.28
CA LEU A 251 21.20 21.75 19.00
C LEU A 251 21.36 21.67 17.47
N ASN A 252 22.51 21.26 16.95
CA ASN A 252 22.69 21.22 15.50
C ASN A 252 21.92 20.07 14.83
N THR A 253 22.14 19.88 13.52
CA THR A 253 21.47 18.83 12.75
C THR A 253 21.79 17.42 13.23
N ASP A 254 22.96 17.23 13.85
CA ASP A 254 23.36 15.96 14.47
C ASP A 254 22.86 15.85 15.92
N GLY A 255 22.16 16.86 16.43
CA GLY A 255 21.49 16.88 17.74
C GLY A 255 22.34 17.29 18.94
N HIS A 256 23.62 17.65 18.76
CA HIS A 256 24.45 18.11 19.87
C HIS A 256 24.41 19.63 20.03
N ALA A 257 24.50 20.09 21.28
CA ALA A 257 24.47 21.50 21.63
C ALA A 257 25.71 22.24 21.11
N GLU A 258 25.46 23.36 20.44
CA GLU A 258 26.50 24.32 20.06
C GLU A 258 27.09 24.99 21.30
N THR A 259 28.40 25.23 21.25
CA THR A 259 29.13 25.99 22.25
C THR A 259 30.09 26.94 21.55
N GLY A 260 30.35 28.09 22.14
CA GLY A 260 31.13 29.14 21.52
C GLY A 260 30.38 29.89 20.41
N TRP A 261 31.13 30.36 19.41
CA TRP A 261 30.59 31.13 18.28
C TRP A 261 29.85 30.22 17.32
N ALA A 262 28.60 30.56 16.97
CA ALA A 262 27.83 29.84 15.98
C ALA A 262 27.09 30.81 15.04
N ARG A 263 27.09 30.47 13.75
CA ARG A 263 26.33 31.19 12.72
C ARG A 263 25.07 30.41 12.38
N ILE A 264 23.90 30.96 12.72
CA ILE A 264 22.60 30.32 12.54
C ILE A 264 21.73 31.27 11.72
N ASP A 265 21.20 30.81 10.59
CA ASP A 265 20.36 31.58 9.68
C ASP A 265 20.96 32.96 9.32
N GLY A 266 22.28 32.98 9.07
CA GLY A 266 23.03 34.18 8.68
C GLY A 266 23.45 35.09 9.85
N LYS A 267 22.92 34.87 11.06
CA LYS A 267 23.18 35.67 12.26
C LYS A 267 24.21 35.01 13.17
N MET A 268 24.99 35.82 13.88
CA MET A 268 26.02 35.35 14.82
C MET A 268 25.49 35.30 16.24
N TYR A 269 25.75 34.19 16.92
CA TYR A 269 25.38 33.92 18.31
C TYR A 269 26.60 33.45 19.09
N TRP A 270 26.55 33.60 20.41
CA TRP A 270 27.50 33.00 21.33
C TRP A 270 26.78 32.12 22.36
N PHE A 271 27.24 30.88 22.48
CA PHE A 271 26.78 29.92 23.47
C PHE A 271 27.90 29.70 24.49
N ASN A 272 27.60 29.70 25.79
CA ASN A 272 28.62 29.44 26.80
C ASN A 272 29.02 27.95 26.86
N SER A 273 29.91 27.57 27.77
CA SER A 273 30.38 26.18 27.93
C SER A 273 29.27 25.17 28.29
N ASP A 274 28.14 25.66 28.79
CA ASP A 274 26.95 24.84 29.03
C ASP A 274 25.97 24.81 27.85
N GLY A 275 26.31 25.50 26.76
CA GLY A 275 25.48 25.60 25.56
C GLY A 275 24.35 26.62 25.69
N ARG A 276 24.32 27.44 26.75
CA ARG A 276 23.29 28.48 26.90
C ARG A 276 23.64 29.67 26.04
N MET A 277 22.67 30.14 25.26
CA MET A 277 22.78 31.34 24.45
C MET A 277 22.95 32.57 25.35
N GLU A 278 24.00 33.33 25.12
CA GLU A 278 24.25 34.56 25.86
C GLU A 278 23.50 35.76 25.28
N THR A 279 23.15 36.71 26.14
CA THR A 279 22.51 37.97 25.79
C THR A 279 23.15 39.14 26.55
N GLY A 280 22.99 40.36 26.06
CA GLY A 280 23.61 41.57 26.63
C GLY A 280 25.12 41.65 26.40
N LEU A 281 25.78 42.50 27.18
CA LEU A 281 27.24 42.67 27.11
C LEU A 281 27.96 41.45 27.68
N ARG A 282 28.91 40.91 26.92
CA ARG A 282 29.74 39.76 27.31
C ARG A 282 31.20 39.95 26.91
N LYS A 283 32.11 39.53 27.79
CA LYS A 283 33.55 39.51 27.53
C LYS A 283 33.99 38.11 27.09
N ILE A 284 34.43 37.98 25.83
CA ILE A 284 34.84 36.72 25.21
C ILE A 284 36.27 36.90 24.69
N ALA A 285 37.20 36.07 25.17
CA ALA A 285 38.63 36.14 24.81
C ALA A 285 39.21 37.58 24.87
N GLY A 286 38.89 38.31 25.94
CA GLY A 286 39.38 39.67 26.18
C GLY A 286 38.61 40.80 25.47
N LYS A 287 37.73 40.49 24.51
CA LYS A 287 36.92 41.49 23.77
C LYS A 287 35.48 41.53 24.29
N VAL A 288 34.86 42.72 24.29
CA VAL A 288 33.46 42.90 24.70
C VAL A 288 32.57 42.88 23.47
N TYR A 289 31.52 42.06 23.51
CA TYR A 289 30.51 41.89 22.46
C TYR A 289 29.13 42.19 23.04
N ASN A 290 28.24 42.75 22.22
CA ASN A 290 26.88 43.08 22.61
C ASN A 290 25.90 42.15 21.88
N PHE A 291 25.23 41.28 22.63
CA PHE A 291 24.19 40.40 22.09
C PHE A 291 22.80 40.97 22.41
N GLY A 292 21.91 41.01 21.42
CA GLY A 292 20.52 41.39 21.62
C GLY A 292 19.78 40.46 22.60
N ARG A 293 18.54 40.82 22.97
CA ARG A 293 17.66 39.93 23.76
C ARG A 293 17.32 38.63 23.02
N ASP A 294 17.40 38.67 21.69
CA ASP A 294 17.28 37.54 20.79
C ASP A 294 18.59 36.74 20.62
N GLY A 295 19.68 37.18 21.27
CA GLY A 295 21.00 36.52 21.26
C GLY A 295 21.89 36.88 20.06
N VAL A 296 21.41 37.73 19.15
CA VAL A 296 22.13 38.08 17.93
C VAL A 296 23.21 39.12 18.25
N LEU A 297 24.44 38.91 17.77
CA LEU A 297 25.53 39.89 17.86
C LEU A 297 25.16 41.19 17.13
N ARG A 298 25.36 42.33 17.79
CA ARG A 298 25.14 43.69 17.26
C ARG A 298 26.43 44.45 17.09
#